data_AF-A0A7L4A1Y6-F1
#
_entry.id   AF-A0A7L4A1Y6-F1
#
_cell.length_a   1.000
_cell.length_b   1.000
_cell.length_c   1.000
_cell.angle_alpha   90.00
_cell.angle_beta   90.00
_cell.angle_gamma   90.00
#
_symmetry.space_group_name_H-M   'P 1'
#
loop_
_entity.id
_entity.type
_entity.pdbx_description
1 polymer ?
#
loop_
_entity_poly.entity_id
_entity_poly.type
_entity_poly.pdbx_seq_one_letter_code
_entity_poly.pdbx_strand_id
1 'polypeptide(L)'
;HKSLFLAAAYVILIFGIQHFMKGLRAYSLRPSLTLWSLSLALLSAAGACRLWKLMIFILSTKGFKQSVCSQSFYTHPISKLWAYIFLLSKLLELGDTVFIVLRKKKLIFLHWYHHTTALIITWYAYKDMVAGGGWLGVLNYSVHAIMYSYYAVRAAGFQLSRLIAITITLIQMLQMLAYAVINVFIFYWKEDKVCHTTWTMIFLSFIMYTSLLVLFCNFFFKTYLRNTPKSKGE
;
A
#
# COMPACT_ATOMS: atom_id res chain seq x y z
N HIS A 1 14.85 10.23 -10.00
CA HIS A 1 14.31 10.98 -11.17
C HIS A 1 13.09 10.34 -11.81
N LYS A 2 13.17 9.10 -12.36
CA LYS A 2 12.02 8.47 -13.05
C LYS A 2 10.75 8.32 -12.17
N SER A 3 10.89 7.92 -10.91
CA SER A 3 9.76 7.81 -9.96
C SER A 3 9.07 9.14 -9.65
N LEU A 4 9.84 10.21 -9.49
CA LEU A 4 9.31 11.56 -9.25
C LEU A 4 8.55 12.08 -10.48
N PHE A 5 9.06 11.83 -11.68
CA PHE A 5 8.36 12.17 -12.92
C PHE A 5 7.04 11.40 -13.05
N LEU A 6 7.06 10.08 -12.80
CA LEU A 6 5.83 9.25 -12.82
C LEU A 6 4.81 9.71 -11.79
N ALA A 7 5.25 10.04 -10.57
CA ALA A 7 4.40 10.59 -9.52
C ALA A 7 3.79 11.95 -9.89
N ALA A 8 4.59 12.87 -10.44
CA ALA A 8 4.11 14.17 -10.91
C ALA A 8 3.12 14.02 -12.07
N ALA A 9 3.44 13.17 -13.05
CA ALA A 9 2.56 12.86 -14.17
C ALA A 9 1.23 12.26 -13.69
N TYR A 10 1.27 11.34 -12.72
CA TYR A 10 0.07 10.77 -12.10
C TYR A 10 -0.81 11.83 -11.44
N VAL A 11 -0.23 12.73 -10.63
CA VAL A 11 -0.97 13.81 -9.96
C VAL A 11 -1.62 14.75 -10.98
N ILE A 12 -0.85 15.20 -11.99
CA ILE A 12 -1.36 16.08 -13.05
C ILE A 12 -2.49 15.39 -13.82
N LEU A 13 -2.29 14.14 -14.21
CA LEU A 13 -3.26 13.37 -14.99
C LEU A 13 -4.56 13.16 -14.21
N ILE A 14 -4.50 12.86 -12.91
CA ILE A 14 -5.72 12.66 -12.10
C ILE A 14 -6.53 13.93 -11.96
N PHE A 15 -5.89 15.04 -11.61
CA PHE A 15 -6.61 16.31 -11.47
C PHE A 15 -7.09 16.84 -12.82
N GLY A 16 -6.36 16.55 -13.90
CA GLY A 16 -6.81 16.79 -15.28
C GLY A 16 -8.06 15.99 -15.64
N ILE A 17 -8.06 14.67 -15.43
CA ILE A 17 -9.23 13.81 -15.67
C ILE A 17 -10.40 14.26 -14.78
N GLN A 18 -10.14 14.61 -13.51
CA GLN A 18 -11.19 15.09 -12.61
C GLN A 18 -11.83 16.40 -13.08
N HIS A 19 -11.04 17.31 -13.65
CA HIS A 19 -11.54 18.54 -14.24
C HIS A 19 -12.38 18.25 -15.50
N PHE A 20 -11.87 17.42 -16.40
CA PHE A 20 -12.58 17.02 -17.63
C PHE A 20 -13.90 16.31 -17.34
N MET A 21 -13.92 15.43 -16.34
CA MET A 21 -15.11 14.71 -15.90
C MET A 21 -16.21 15.63 -15.33
N LYS A 22 -15.94 16.91 -15.03
CA LYS A 22 -17.00 17.84 -14.55
C LYS A 22 -18.16 17.92 -15.53
N GLY A 23 -17.89 17.96 -16.84
CA GLY A 23 -18.90 18.04 -17.90
C GLY A 23 -19.55 16.71 -18.32
N LEU A 24 -19.04 15.56 -17.86
CA LEU A 24 -19.51 14.23 -18.28
C LEU A 24 -20.45 13.56 -17.27
N ARG A 25 -21.18 12.51 -17.67
CA ARG A 25 -21.94 11.67 -16.70
C ARG A 25 -21.00 10.65 -16.03
N ALA A 26 -21.38 10.15 -14.86
CA ALA A 26 -20.61 9.12 -14.16
C ALA A 26 -20.69 7.78 -14.91
N TYR A 27 -19.54 7.13 -15.14
CA TYR A 27 -19.51 5.83 -15.82
C TYR A 27 -19.86 4.67 -14.88
N SER A 28 -20.61 3.68 -15.39
CA SER A 28 -20.89 2.42 -14.68
C SER A 28 -19.80 1.39 -14.98
N LEU A 29 -18.67 1.51 -14.29
CA LEU A 29 -17.50 0.62 -14.47
C LEU A 29 -17.48 -0.56 -13.47
N ARG A 30 -18.65 -1.03 -13.01
CA ARG A 30 -18.71 -2.06 -11.94
C ARG A 30 -18.03 -3.37 -12.36
N PRO A 31 -18.33 -3.99 -13.53
CA PRO A 31 -17.70 -5.25 -13.91
C PRO A 31 -16.18 -5.12 -14.09
N SER A 32 -15.74 -4.04 -14.73
CA SER A 32 -14.32 -3.74 -14.91
C SER A 32 -13.60 -3.54 -13.57
N LEU A 33 -14.23 -2.84 -12.62
CA LEU A 33 -13.67 -2.64 -11.28
C LEU A 33 -13.62 -3.95 -10.47
N THR A 34 -14.63 -4.82 -10.61
CA THR A 34 -14.64 -6.15 -9.99
C THR A 34 -13.48 -6.98 -10.51
N LEU A 35 -13.34 -7.09 -11.83
CA LEU A 35 -12.26 -7.85 -12.46
C LEU A 35 -10.90 -7.29 -12.06
N TRP A 36 -10.73 -5.97 -12.13
CA TRP A 36 -9.52 -5.28 -11.71
C TRP A 36 -9.13 -5.58 -10.26
N SER A 37 -10.09 -5.41 -9.33
CA SER A 37 -9.85 -5.67 -7.91
C SER A 37 -9.54 -7.15 -7.66
N LEU A 38 -10.21 -8.06 -8.35
CA LEU A 38 -9.94 -9.49 -8.24
C LEU A 38 -8.55 -9.86 -8.75
N SER A 39 -8.13 -9.29 -9.89
CA SER A 39 -6.77 -9.49 -10.42
C SER A 39 -5.70 -9.02 -9.44
N LEU A 40 -5.88 -7.85 -8.83
CA LEU A 40 -4.95 -7.34 -7.80
C LEU A 40 -4.97 -8.19 -6.53
N ALA A 41 -6.13 -8.71 -6.13
CA ALA A 41 -6.25 -9.62 -4.98
C ALA A 41 -5.48 -10.93 -5.22
N LEU A 42 -5.66 -11.55 -6.39
CA LEU A 42 -4.97 -12.80 -6.76
C LEU A 42 -3.46 -12.59 -6.90
N LEU A 43 -3.03 -11.50 -7.53
CA LEU A 43 -1.61 -11.13 -7.63
C LEU A 43 -1.00 -10.98 -6.24
N SER A 44 -1.71 -10.30 -5.34
CA SER A 44 -1.25 -10.05 -3.98
C SER A 44 -1.20 -11.32 -3.14
N ALA A 45 -2.20 -12.20 -3.26
CA ALA A 45 -2.22 -13.49 -2.56
C ALA A 45 -1.08 -14.41 -3.02
N ALA A 46 -0.81 -14.45 -4.33
CA ALA A 46 0.31 -15.22 -4.88
C ALA A 46 1.66 -14.69 -4.39
N GLY A 47 1.84 -13.36 -4.39
CA GLY A 47 3.04 -12.70 -3.87
C GLY A 47 3.25 -12.98 -2.37
N ALA A 48 2.21 -12.83 -1.57
CA ALA A 48 2.23 -13.14 -0.14
C ALA A 48 2.66 -14.59 0.10
N CYS A 49 2.00 -15.57 -0.54
CA CYS A 49 2.30 -16.99 -0.36
C CYS A 49 3.75 -17.34 -0.69
N ARG A 50 4.32 -16.76 -1.75
CA ARG A 50 5.70 -17.03 -2.18
C ARG A 50 6.72 -16.38 -1.26
N LEU A 51 6.50 -15.13 -0.88
CA LEU A 51 7.47 -14.37 -0.09
C LEU A 51 7.41 -14.73 1.40
N TRP A 52 6.25 -15.14 1.92
CA TRP A 52 6.11 -15.59 3.32
C TRP A 52 6.98 -16.83 3.59
N LYS A 53 7.07 -17.77 2.63
CA LYS A 53 7.97 -18.93 2.73
C LYS A 53 9.43 -18.52 2.90
N LEU A 54 9.88 -17.52 2.13
CA LEU A 54 11.23 -16.99 2.26
C LEU A 54 11.43 -16.29 3.62
N MET A 55 10.49 -15.44 4.03
CA MET A 55 10.64 -14.67 5.28
C MET A 55 10.63 -15.57 6.50
N ILE A 56 9.75 -16.58 6.56
CA ILE A 56 9.78 -17.59 7.63
C ILE A 56 11.13 -18.32 7.63
N PHE A 57 11.60 -18.77 6.46
CA PHE A 57 12.88 -19.48 6.37
C PHE A 57 14.04 -18.63 6.93
N ILE A 58 14.16 -17.37 6.52
CA ILE A 58 15.22 -16.48 7.01
C ILE A 58 15.05 -16.18 8.50
N LEU A 59 13.82 -15.93 8.96
CA LEU A 59 13.53 -15.65 10.37
C LEU A 59 13.92 -16.84 11.26
N SER A 60 13.56 -18.06 10.87
CA SER A 60 13.83 -19.27 11.65
C SER A 60 15.29 -19.70 11.61
N THR A 61 16.02 -19.43 10.53
CA THR A 61 17.42 -19.88 10.37
C THR A 61 18.46 -18.85 10.76
N LYS A 62 18.18 -17.56 10.55
CA LYS A 62 19.15 -16.46 10.74
C LYS A 62 18.71 -15.43 11.78
N GLY A 63 17.51 -15.59 12.34
CA GLY A 63 16.96 -14.70 13.36
C GLY A 63 16.36 -13.40 12.81
N PHE A 64 15.79 -12.60 13.73
CA PHE A 64 14.99 -11.42 13.37
C PHE A 64 15.83 -10.31 12.72
N LYS A 65 17.00 -9.98 13.30
CA LYS A 65 17.89 -8.92 12.76
C LYS A 65 18.27 -9.18 11.30
N GLN A 66 18.67 -10.42 11.00
CA GLN A 66 19.01 -10.79 9.63
C GLN A 66 17.79 -10.82 8.71
N SER A 67 16.60 -11.21 9.22
CA SER A 67 15.37 -11.17 8.42
C SER A 67 15.01 -9.75 7.96
N VAL A 68 15.28 -8.75 8.80
CA VAL A 68 15.03 -7.34 8.49
C VAL A 68 16.09 -6.78 7.55
N CYS A 69 17.36 -7.07 7.78
CA CYS A 69 18.46 -6.45 7.04
C CYS A 69 18.89 -7.22 5.78
N SER A 70 18.34 -8.42 5.56
CA SER A 70 18.68 -9.24 4.41
C SER A 70 18.22 -8.63 3.08
N GLN A 71 19.14 -8.59 2.12
CA GLN A 71 18.86 -8.24 0.73
C GLN A 71 18.35 -9.45 -0.09
N SER A 72 18.15 -10.63 0.52
CA SER A 72 17.66 -11.84 -0.17
C SER A 72 16.32 -11.62 -0.90
N PHE A 73 15.52 -10.65 -0.46
CA PHE A 73 14.31 -10.24 -1.17
C PHE A 73 14.59 -9.74 -2.60
N TYR A 74 15.71 -9.04 -2.81
CA TYR A 74 16.08 -8.45 -4.09
C TYR A 74 17.05 -9.31 -4.91
N THR A 75 17.79 -10.23 -4.28
CA THR A 75 18.84 -11.01 -4.94
C THR A 75 18.42 -12.43 -5.30
N HIS A 76 17.61 -13.10 -4.48
CA HIS A 76 17.19 -14.48 -4.74
C HIS A 76 16.28 -14.53 -5.98
N PRO A 77 16.50 -15.42 -6.97
CA PRO A 77 15.82 -15.35 -8.28
C PRO A 77 14.28 -15.28 -8.18
N ILE A 78 13.69 -16.13 -7.34
CA ILE A 78 12.25 -16.16 -7.13
C ILE A 78 11.77 -14.87 -6.45
N SER A 79 12.46 -14.44 -5.40
CA SER A 79 12.05 -13.28 -4.60
C SER A 79 12.26 -11.98 -5.34
N LYS A 80 13.32 -11.89 -6.15
CA LYS A 80 13.62 -10.76 -7.05
C LYS A 80 12.50 -10.54 -8.06
N LEU A 81 11.96 -11.62 -8.63
CA LEU A 81 10.80 -11.53 -9.52
C LEU A 81 9.60 -10.94 -8.78
N TRP A 82 9.28 -11.45 -7.59
CA TRP A 82 8.17 -10.94 -6.79
C TRP A 82 8.40 -9.51 -6.28
N ALA A 83 9.64 -9.12 -5.99
CA ALA A 83 10.01 -7.75 -5.66
C ALA A 83 9.81 -6.80 -6.86
N TYR A 84 10.10 -7.27 -8.07
CA TYR A 84 9.83 -6.50 -9.29
C TYR A 84 8.33 -6.38 -9.58
N ILE A 85 7.58 -7.47 -9.42
CA ILE A 85 6.12 -7.46 -9.52
C ILE A 85 5.51 -6.54 -8.46
N PHE A 86 6.09 -6.48 -7.26
CA PHE A 86 5.65 -5.56 -6.20
C PHE A 86 5.81 -4.10 -6.61
N LEU A 87 6.97 -3.76 -7.20
CA LEU A 87 7.18 -2.42 -7.76
C LEU A 87 6.16 -2.11 -8.86
N LEU A 88 5.93 -3.05 -9.77
CA LEU A 88 4.97 -2.89 -10.86
C LEU A 88 3.53 -2.78 -10.33
N SER A 89 3.17 -3.49 -9.26
CA SER A 89 1.85 -3.41 -8.67
C SER A 89 1.56 -1.99 -8.20
N LYS A 90 2.54 -1.25 -7.65
CA LYS A 90 2.34 0.16 -7.26
C LYS A 90 2.01 1.08 -8.41
N LEU A 91 2.51 0.80 -9.62
CA LEU A 91 2.10 1.51 -10.83
C LEU A 91 0.69 1.11 -11.25
N LEU A 92 0.35 -0.18 -11.19
CA LEU A 92 -0.98 -0.66 -11.53
C LEU A 92 -2.03 -0.07 -10.58
N GLU A 93 -1.79 -0.09 -9.27
CA GLU A 93 -2.65 0.43 -8.21
C GLU A 93 -3.05 1.92 -8.41
N LEU A 94 -2.27 2.70 -9.17
CA LEU A 94 -2.67 4.05 -9.59
C LEU A 94 -4.01 4.06 -10.33
N GLY A 95 -4.32 2.98 -11.06
CA GLY A 95 -5.58 2.74 -11.76
C GLY A 95 -6.81 2.79 -10.84
N ASP A 96 -6.69 2.47 -9.55
CA ASP A 96 -7.80 2.59 -8.58
C ASP A 96 -8.32 4.03 -8.54
N THR A 97 -7.40 4.98 -8.62
CA THR A 97 -7.72 6.41 -8.61
C THR A 97 -8.43 6.83 -9.90
N VAL A 98 -8.04 6.25 -11.03
CA VAL A 98 -8.72 6.48 -12.31
C VAL A 98 -10.16 5.99 -12.22
N PHE A 99 -10.42 4.80 -11.67
CA PHE A 99 -11.78 4.30 -11.45
C PHE A 99 -12.59 5.20 -10.50
N ILE A 100 -11.99 5.76 -9.45
CA ILE A 100 -12.67 6.69 -8.53
C ILE A 100 -13.12 7.95 -9.29
N VAL A 101 -12.22 8.55 -10.07
CA VAL A 101 -12.50 9.79 -10.81
C VAL A 101 -13.53 9.57 -11.91
N LEU A 102 -13.40 8.50 -12.72
CA LEU A 102 -14.34 8.17 -13.79
C LEU A 102 -15.76 7.88 -13.28
N ARG A 103 -15.87 7.35 -12.05
CA ARG A 103 -17.16 7.10 -11.38
C ARG A 103 -17.68 8.30 -10.61
N LYS A 104 -17.02 9.46 -10.70
CA LYS A 104 -17.33 10.69 -9.94
C LYS A 104 -17.43 10.45 -8.43
N LYS A 105 -16.59 9.56 -7.89
CA LYS A 105 -16.49 9.37 -6.43
C LYS A 105 -15.49 10.36 -5.84
N LYS A 106 -15.71 10.74 -4.58
CA LYS A 106 -14.85 11.69 -3.88
C LYS A 106 -13.46 11.09 -3.71
N LEU A 107 -12.47 11.65 -4.40
CA LEU A 107 -11.07 11.33 -4.19
C LEU A 107 -10.59 12.00 -2.90
N ILE A 108 -10.32 11.19 -1.87
CA ILE A 108 -9.84 11.70 -0.57
C ILE A 108 -8.33 11.90 -0.58
N PHE A 109 -7.86 12.87 0.23
CA PHE A 109 -6.43 13.18 0.36
C PHE A 109 -5.58 11.95 0.69
N LEU A 110 -6.03 11.15 1.66
CA LEU A 110 -5.35 9.93 2.10
C LEU A 110 -5.06 8.97 0.94
N HIS A 111 -5.97 8.84 -0.02
CA HIS A 111 -5.85 7.90 -1.13
C HIS A 111 -4.72 8.30 -2.08
N TRP A 112 -4.81 9.47 -2.70
CA TRP A 112 -3.81 9.88 -3.69
C TRP A 112 -2.45 10.18 -3.04
N TYR A 113 -2.43 10.67 -1.80
CA TYR A 113 -1.18 10.83 -1.03
C TYR A 113 -0.49 9.48 -0.85
N HIS A 114 -1.21 8.47 -0.33
CA HIS A 114 -0.67 7.12 -0.15
C HIS A 114 -0.15 6.51 -1.46
N HIS A 115 -0.94 6.52 -2.54
CA HIS A 115 -0.50 5.93 -3.80
C HIS A 115 0.74 6.63 -4.39
N THR A 116 0.81 7.95 -4.26
CA THR A 116 1.96 8.74 -4.72
C THR A 116 3.22 8.40 -3.92
N THR A 117 3.14 8.45 -2.59
CA THR A 117 4.31 8.20 -1.73
C THR A 117 4.74 6.73 -1.79
N ALA A 118 3.79 5.80 -1.83
CA ALA A 118 4.06 4.36 -1.94
C ALA A 118 4.82 4.03 -3.23
N LEU A 119 4.45 4.63 -4.37
CA LEU A 119 5.18 4.47 -5.63
C LEU A 119 6.62 4.98 -5.51
N ILE A 120 6.80 6.19 -4.98
CA ILE A 120 8.12 6.83 -4.85
C ILE A 120 9.03 5.98 -3.97
N ILE A 121 8.58 5.62 -2.76
CA ILE A 121 9.38 4.86 -1.80
C ILE A 121 9.67 3.46 -2.31
N THR A 122 8.68 2.75 -2.87
CA THR A 122 8.90 1.39 -3.39
C THR A 122 9.91 1.38 -4.54
N TRP A 123 9.88 2.40 -5.41
CA TRP A 123 10.84 2.53 -6.51
C TRP A 123 12.27 2.70 -6.01
N TYR A 124 12.47 3.61 -5.05
CA TYR A 124 13.80 3.81 -4.47
C TYR A 124 14.26 2.60 -3.65
N ALA A 125 13.36 2.00 -2.86
CA ALA A 125 13.65 0.80 -2.09
C ALA A 125 14.10 -0.38 -2.97
N TYR A 126 13.45 -0.57 -4.13
CA TYR A 126 13.83 -1.60 -5.09
C TYR A 126 15.18 -1.32 -5.74
N LYS A 127 15.43 -0.06 -6.16
CA LYS A 127 16.68 0.34 -6.80
C LYS A 127 17.88 0.18 -5.87
N ASP A 128 17.75 0.64 -4.64
CA ASP A 128 18.85 0.71 -3.67
C ASP A 128 18.92 -0.54 -2.77
N MET A 129 18.04 -1.54 -3.03
CA MET A 129 17.92 -2.80 -2.30
C MET A 129 17.90 -2.58 -0.78
N VAL A 130 16.99 -1.71 -0.35
CA VAL A 130 16.93 -1.17 1.01
C VAL A 130 16.52 -2.24 2.02
N ALA A 131 17.19 -2.27 3.16
CA ALA A 131 16.82 -3.10 4.32
C ALA A 131 15.34 -2.92 4.70
N GLY A 132 14.69 -3.99 5.17
CA GLY A 132 13.26 -4.01 5.49
C GLY A 132 12.35 -4.28 4.29
N GLY A 133 12.89 -4.25 3.06
CA GLY A 133 12.13 -4.52 1.83
C GLY A 133 11.38 -5.85 1.81
N GLY A 134 11.94 -6.90 2.41
CA GLY A 134 11.30 -8.21 2.51
C GLY A 134 10.00 -8.16 3.32
N TRP A 135 10.06 -7.66 4.55
CA TRP A 135 8.88 -7.42 5.39
C TRP A 135 7.93 -6.41 4.75
N LEU A 136 8.46 -5.42 4.01
CA LEU A 136 7.67 -4.45 3.23
C LEU A 136 6.80 -5.11 2.17
N GLY A 137 7.40 -5.90 1.29
CA GLY A 137 6.64 -6.61 0.27
C GLY A 137 5.64 -7.57 0.89
N VAL A 138 6.09 -8.31 1.91
CA VAL A 138 5.33 -9.42 2.49
C VAL A 138 4.07 -8.98 3.24
N LEU A 139 4.16 -8.05 4.18
CA LEU A 139 2.94 -7.62 4.89
C LEU A 139 2.03 -6.83 3.96
N ASN A 140 2.58 -6.00 3.06
CA ASN A 140 1.76 -5.27 2.10
C ASN A 140 0.97 -6.20 1.17
N TYR A 141 1.61 -7.23 0.61
CA TYR A 141 0.91 -8.23 -0.20
C TYR A 141 -0.20 -8.94 0.58
N SER A 142 0.05 -9.30 1.84
CA SER A 142 -0.98 -9.94 2.68
C SER A 142 -2.18 -9.03 2.92
N VAL A 143 -1.95 -7.77 3.28
CA VAL A 143 -3.04 -6.81 3.52
C VAL A 143 -3.75 -6.43 2.22
N HIS A 144 -3.02 -6.25 1.12
CA HIS A 144 -3.60 -5.95 -0.19
C HIS A 144 -4.44 -7.13 -0.71
N ALA A 145 -4.03 -8.38 -0.47
CA ALA A 145 -4.86 -9.54 -0.81
C ALA A 145 -6.23 -9.47 -0.12
N ILE A 146 -6.26 -9.13 1.17
CA ILE A 146 -7.50 -9.00 1.95
C ILE A 146 -8.33 -7.78 1.50
N MET A 147 -7.68 -6.61 1.37
CA MET A 147 -8.34 -5.36 0.98
C MET A 147 -8.96 -5.44 -0.42
N TYR A 148 -8.21 -5.92 -1.42
CA TYR A 148 -8.73 -6.04 -2.78
C TYR A 148 -9.77 -7.14 -2.93
N SER A 149 -9.70 -8.22 -2.14
CA SER A 149 -10.78 -9.21 -2.09
C SER A 149 -12.08 -8.57 -1.60
N TYR A 150 -12.02 -7.74 -0.56
CA TYR A 150 -13.16 -6.96 -0.09
C TYR A 150 -13.68 -6.00 -1.17
N TYR A 151 -12.81 -5.29 -1.88
CA TYR A 151 -13.23 -4.39 -2.97
C TYR A 151 -13.85 -5.13 -4.16
N ALA A 152 -13.34 -6.30 -4.54
CA ALA A 152 -13.92 -7.13 -5.59
C ALA A 152 -15.35 -7.56 -5.25
N VAL A 153 -15.56 -8.07 -4.03
CA VAL A 153 -16.89 -8.50 -3.55
C VAL A 153 -17.86 -7.32 -3.49
N ARG A 154 -17.40 -6.15 -3.01
CA ARG A 154 -18.22 -4.92 -2.98
C ARG A 154 -18.55 -4.41 -4.38
N ALA A 155 -17.62 -4.50 -5.33
CA ALA A 155 -17.84 -4.07 -6.71
C ALA A 155 -18.81 -5.00 -7.45
N ALA A 156 -18.82 -6.30 -7.13
CA ALA A 156 -19.78 -7.30 -7.62
C ALA A 156 -21.21 -7.07 -7.11
N GLY A 157 -21.42 -6.17 -6.15
CA GLY A 157 -22.74 -5.77 -5.66
C GLY A 157 -23.14 -6.40 -4.33
N PHE A 158 -22.30 -7.25 -3.75
CA PHE A 158 -22.58 -7.86 -2.45
C PHE A 158 -22.45 -6.86 -1.30
N GLN A 159 -23.37 -6.96 -0.35
CA GLN A 159 -23.31 -6.19 0.89
C GLN A 159 -22.48 -6.96 1.93
N LEU A 160 -21.41 -6.36 2.41
CA LEU A 160 -20.56 -6.91 3.46
C LEU A 160 -20.79 -6.14 4.75
N SER A 161 -20.62 -6.82 5.88
CA SER A 161 -20.82 -6.23 7.20
C SER A 161 -19.83 -5.08 7.44
N ARG A 162 -20.26 -4.09 8.23
CA ARG A 162 -19.40 -2.96 8.64
C ARG A 162 -18.17 -3.44 9.41
N LEU A 163 -18.30 -4.55 10.15
CA LEU A 163 -17.21 -5.16 10.92
C LEU A 163 -16.03 -5.56 10.03
N ILE A 164 -16.28 -6.13 8.86
CA ILE A 164 -15.21 -6.51 7.92
C ILE A 164 -14.41 -5.28 7.49
N ALA A 165 -15.09 -4.17 7.17
CA ALA A 165 -14.42 -2.92 6.79
C ALA A 165 -13.58 -2.33 7.93
N ILE A 166 -14.09 -2.41 9.17
CA ILE A 166 -13.35 -2.00 10.37
C ILE A 166 -12.09 -2.86 10.54
N THR A 167 -12.22 -4.18 10.46
CA THR A 167 -11.09 -5.12 10.58
C THR A 167 -10.01 -4.86 9.53
N ILE A 168 -10.40 -4.63 8.27
CA ILE A 168 -9.43 -4.30 7.20
C ILE A 168 -8.68 -3.01 7.54
N THR A 169 -9.38 -1.97 7.99
CA THR A 169 -8.77 -0.70 8.36
C THR A 169 -7.80 -0.87 9.53
N LEU A 170 -8.15 -1.68 10.54
CA LEU A 170 -7.28 -1.99 11.67
C LEU A 170 -6.02 -2.76 11.25
N ILE A 171 -6.16 -3.73 10.34
CA ILE A 171 -5.01 -4.48 9.79
C ILE A 171 -4.08 -3.54 9.00
N GLN A 172 -4.62 -2.60 8.23
CA GLN A 172 -3.83 -1.58 7.52
C GLN A 172 -3.07 -0.66 8.49
N MET A 173 -3.72 -0.23 9.58
CA MET A 173 -3.07 0.55 10.64
C MET A 173 -1.95 -0.23 11.32
N LEU A 174 -2.19 -1.51 11.65
CA LEU A 174 -1.20 -2.38 12.26
C LEU A 174 0.01 -2.59 11.33
N GLN A 175 -0.22 -2.73 10.02
CA GLN A 175 0.84 -2.80 9.02
C GLN A 175 1.72 -1.55 9.05
N MET A 176 1.14 -0.35 9.08
CA MET A 176 1.90 0.91 9.13
C MET A 176 2.71 1.03 10.42
N LEU A 177 2.12 0.63 11.55
CA LEU A 177 2.82 0.58 12.84
C LEU A 177 4.00 -0.41 12.80
N ALA A 178 3.80 -1.60 12.25
CA ALA A 178 4.86 -2.59 12.09
C ALA A 178 6.04 -2.05 11.27
N TYR A 179 5.78 -1.28 10.21
CA TYR A 179 6.85 -0.64 9.44
C TYR A 179 7.56 0.49 10.15
N ALA A 180 6.85 1.28 10.95
CA ALA A 180 7.47 2.29 11.79
C ALA A 180 8.45 1.62 12.78
N VAL A 181 8.03 0.52 13.42
CA VAL A 181 8.88 -0.27 14.32
C VAL A 181 10.08 -0.88 13.59
N ILE A 182 9.88 -1.49 12.41
CA ILE A 182 10.98 -2.02 11.58
C ILE A 182 11.99 -0.92 11.21
N ASN A 183 11.51 0.30 10.89
CA ASN A 183 12.42 1.42 10.60
C ASN A 183 13.26 1.82 11.82
N VAL A 184 12.70 1.79 13.03
CA VAL A 184 13.47 2.04 14.27
C VAL A 184 14.55 0.98 14.46
N PHE A 185 14.24 -0.29 14.21
CA PHE A 185 15.26 -1.35 14.26
C PHE A 185 16.35 -1.16 13.20
N ILE A 186 15.99 -0.79 11.97
CA ILE A 186 16.96 -0.51 10.90
C ILE A 186 17.85 0.68 11.26
N PHE A 187 17.30 1.72 11.89
CA PHE A 187 18.06 2.85 12.40
C PHE A 187 19.11 2.40 13.41
N TYR A 188 18.71 1.59 14.40
CA TYR A 188 19.62 1.09 15.44
C TYR A 188 20.70 0.15 14.88
N TRP A 189 20.37 -0.73 13.93
CA TRP A 189 21.32 -1.68 13.34
C TRP A 189 22.12 -1.13 12.17
N LYS A 190 21.98 0.15 11.83
CA LYS A 190 22.67 0.73 10.68
C LYS A 190 24.19 0.77 10.88
N GLU A 191 24.65 1.04 12.10
CA GLU A 191 26.08 1.15 12.43
C GLU A 191 26.81 -0.20 12.34
N ASP A 192 26.10 -1.30 12.54
CA ASP A 192 26.64 -2.66 12.46
C ASP A 192 26.99 -3.10 11.03
N LYS A 193 26.76 -2.25 10.01
CA LYS A 193 26.96 -2.52 8.56
C LYS A 193 26.19 -3.74 8.01
N VAL A 194 25.33 -4.36 8.81
CA VAL A 194 24.48 -5.49 8.39
C VAL A 194 23.34 -5.02 7.48
N CYS A 195 22.88 -3.78 7.67
CA CYS A 195 21.68 -3.25 7.01
C CYS A 195 22.07 -2.26 5.90
N HIS A 196 21.94 -2.70 4.64
CA HIS A 196 22.17 -1.83 3.49
C HIS A 196 21.01 -0.84 3.31
N THR A 197 21.22 0.41 3.71
CA THR A 197 20.27 1.51 3.51
C THR A 197 20.96 2.86 3.69
N THR A 198 20.37 3.93 3.16
CA THR A 198 20.85 5.31 3.34
C THR A 198 20.07 6.01 4.46
N TRP A 199 20.71 6.98 5.13
CA TRP A 199 20.04 7.79 6.16
C TRP A 199 18.81 8.51 5.61
N THR A 200 18.90 9.00 4.38
CA THR A 200 17.80 9.63 3.65
C THR A 200 16.60 8.68 3.51
N MET A 201 16.83 7.40 3.16
CA MET A 201 15.73 6.44 2.99
C MET A 201 15.09 6.06 4.32
N ILE A 202 15.87 5.91 5.40
CA ILE A 202 15.33 5.68 6.74
C ILE A 202 14.42 6.84 7.15
N PHE A 203 14.92 8.08 7.03
CA PHE A 203 14.18 9.27 7.43
C PHE A 203 12.90 9.48 6.60
N LEU A 204 12.98 9.37 5.28
CA LEU A 204 11.83 9.50 4.39
C LEU A 204 10.78 8.41 4.63
N SER A 205 11.23 7.16 4.84
CA SER A 205 10.32 6.04 5.14
C SER A 205 9.65 6.23 6.48
N PHE A 206 10.39 6.62 7.52
CA PHE A 206 9.84 6.89 8.84
C PHE A 206 8.77 7.99 8.81
N ILE A 207 9.06 9.13 8.15
CA ILE A 207 8.08 10.21 7.98
C ILE A 207 6.84 9.71 7.25
N MET A 208 7.00 8.97 6.14
CA MET A 208 5.88 8.47 5.36
C MET A 208 4.99 7.52 6.17
N TYR A 209 5.56 6.51 6.83
CA TYR A 209 4.76 5.54 7.58
C TYR A 209 4.07 6.20 8.78
N THR A 210 4.73 7.16 9.42
CA THR A 210 4.15 7.91 10.54
C THR A 210 3.01 8.82 10.07
N SER A 211 3.22 9.56 8.97
CA SER A 211 2.18 10.44 8.40
C SER A 211 0.97 9.63 7.93
N LEU A 212 1.19 8.48 7.29
CA LEU A 212 0.13 7.58 6.87
C LEU A 212 -0.62 6.99 8.07
N LEU A 213 0.08 6.57 9.12
CA LEU A 213 -0.56 6.07 10.34
C LEU A 213 -1.48 7.13 10.95
N VAL A 214 -1.02 8.38 11.07
CA VAL A 214 -1.84 9.50 11.57
C VAL A 214 -3.06 9.73 10.68
N LEU A 215 -2.90 9.71 9.36
CA LEU A 215 -4.01 9.89 8.43
C LEU A 215 -5.04 8.75 8.52
N PHE A 216 -4.59 7.50 8.70
CA PHE A 216 -5.47 6.36 8.90
C PHE A 216 -6.18 6.41 10.26
N CYS A 217 -5.50 6.81 11.34
CA CYS A 217 -6.14 7.07 12.64
C CYS A 217 -7.24 8.13 12.52
N ASN A 218 -6.96 9.24 11.83
CA ASN A 218 -7.94 10.31 11.60
C ASN A 218 -9.13 9.81 10.76
N PHE A 219 -8.86 9.03 9.71
CA PHE A 219 -9.90 8.40 8.89
C PHE A 219 -10.77 7.45 9.72
N PHE A 220 -10.14 6.60 10.54
CA PHE A 220 -10.82 5.65 11.41
C PHE A 220 -11.73 6.37 12.42
N PHE A 221 -11.18 7.39 13.10
CA PHE A 221 -11.94 8.20 14.04
C PHE A 221 -13.14 8.86 13.36
N LYS A 222 -12.96 9.52 12.21
CA LYS A 222 -14.05 10.21 11.50
C LYS A 222 -15.11 9.27 10.93
N THR A 223 -14.74 8.06 10.51
CA THR A 223 -15.65 7.13 9.80
C THR A 223 -16.35 6.15 10.73
N TYR A 224 -15.68 5.73 11.80
CA TYR A 224 -16.17 4.66 12.67
C TYR A 224 -16.58 5.14 14.07
N LEU A 225 -15.82 6.06 14.66
CA LEU A 225 -16.02 6.50 16.06
C LEU A 225 -16.82 7.81 16.16
N ARG A 226 -16.65 8.71 15.20
CA ARG A 226 -17.38 9.98 15.20
C ARG A 226 -18.83 9.72 14.81
N ASN A 227 -19.65 9.52 15.83
CA ASN A 227 -21.11 9.60 15.72
C ASN A 227 -21.43 11.01 15.21
N THR A 228 -21.71 11.15 13.92
CA THR A 228 -22.39 12.35 13.46
C THR A 228 -23.79 12.21 14.03
N PRO A 229 -24.27 13.11 14.92
CA PRO A 229 -25.66 13.09 15.30
C PRO A 229 -26.45 13.13 13.99
N LYS A 230 -27.38 12.19 13.79
CA LYS A 230 -28.44 12.43 12.80
C LYS A 230 -29.02 13.77 13.21
N SER A 231 -28.86 14.79 12.37
CA SER A 231 -29.72 15.96 12.44
C SER A 231 -31.14 15.43 12.35
N LYS A 232 -31.80 15.30 13.50
CA LYS A 232 -33.24 15.46 13.58
C LYS A 232 -33.47 16.95 13.33
N GLY A 233 -33.56 17.34 12.06
CA GLY A 233 -34.33 18.50 11.64
C GLY A 233 -35.50 17.89 10.88
N GLU A 234 -36.69 17.89 11.46
CA GLU A 234 -37.67 18.99 11.33
C GLU A 234 -38.17 19.10 9.88
#